data_AF-A0A251TTY1-F1
#
_entry.id   AF-A0A251TTY1-F1
#
_cell.length_a   1.000
_cell.length_b   1.000
_cell.length_c   1.000
_cell.angle_alpha   90.00
_cell.angle_beta   90.00
_cell.angle_gamma   90.00
#
_symmetry.space_group_name_H-M   'P 1'
#
loop_
_entity.id
_entity.type
_entity.pdbx_description
1 polymer ?
#
loop_
_entity_poly.entity_id
_entity_poly.type
_entity_poly.pdbx_seq_one_letter_code
_entity_poly.pdbx_strand_id
1 'polypeptide(L)'
;MKKPEVGWVMQDGTPWPGNDSRDHPEIIQAYLGSGGALDVEGKELPKLVYVLREKRPGYNHHKKAGAMNALIRVSAVLTNAPFILNLDCDHYVNNNKAVREAMCFLVDPFMISRVLKNDSRVTTSWRSRR
;
A
#
# COMPACT_ATOMS: atom_id res chain seq x y z
N MET A 1 -8.85 -9.22 20.60
CA MET A 1 -9.48 -7.91 20.87
C MET A 1 -10.99 -8.06 20.65
N LYS A 2 -11.83 -7.73 21.63
CA LYS A 2 -13.30 -7.88 21.51
C LYS A 2 -13.87 -6.61 20.87
N LYS A 3 -14.73 -6.75 19.86
CA LYS A 3 -15.42 -5.60 19.26
C LYS A 3 -16.33 -4.96 20.33
N PRO A 4 -16.23 -3.64 20.59
CA PRO A 4 -17.16 -2.95 21.48
C PRO A 4 -18.58 -2.98 20.92
N GLU A 5 -19.59 -3.06 21.79
CA GLU A 5 -21.00 -3.17 21.40
C GLU A 5 -21.49 -1.95 20.62
N VAL A 6 -21.05 -0.76 21.02
CA VAL A 6 -21.38 0.53 20.37
C VAL A 6 -20.54 0.82 19.13
N GLY A 7 -19.60 -0.05 18.76
CA GLY A 7 -18.64 0.18 17.69
C GLY A 7 -17.38 0.93 18.15
N TRP A 8 -16.42 1.02 17.24
CA TRP A 8 -15.16 1.73 17.48
C TRP A 8 -15.38 3.24 17.43
N VAL A 9 -14.61 3.96 18.23
CA VAL A 9 -14.63 5.42 18.34
C VAL A 9 -13.20 5.90 18.17
N MET A 10 -13.02 7.02 17.45
CA MET A 10 -11.73 7.69 17.29
C MET A 10 -11.30 8.40 18.58
N GLN A 11 -10.06 8.88 18.64
CA GLN A 11 -9.55 9.61 19.81
C GLN A 11 -10.28 10.94 20.06
N ASP A 12 -10.84 11.55 19.01
CA ASP A 12 -11.63 12.79 19.08
C ASP A 12 -13.09 12.55 19.51
N GLY A 13 -13.47 11.31 19.82
CA GLY A 13 -14.82 10.94 20.21
C GLY A 13 -15.79 10.71 19.06
N THR A 14 -15.38 10.87 17.80
CA THR A 14 -16.23 10.57 16.65
C THR A 14 -16.33 9.06 16.39
N PRO A 15 -17.49 8.56 15.92
CA PRO A 15 -17.62 7.14 15.58
C PRO A 15 -16.71 6.78 14.41
N TRP A 16 -16.06 5.62 14.49
CA TRP A 16 -15.23 5.12 13.40
C TRP A 16 -16.08 4.88 12.13
N PRO A 17 -15.76 5.51 10.99
CA PRO A 17 -16.54 5.39 9.75
C PRO A 17 -16.58 3.97 9.19
N GLY A 18 -15.62 3.11 9.53
CA GLY A 18 -15.58 1.70 9.12
C GLY A 18 -16.22 0.72 10.11
N ASN A 19 -17.19 1.16 10.92
CA ASN A 19 -17.84 0.31 11.93
C ASN A 19 -18.69 -0.82 11.33
N ASP A 20 -19.29 -0.60 10.15
CA ASP A 20 -19.88 -1.63 9.32
C ASP A 20 -18.89 -2.05 8.23
N SER A 21 -18.51 -3.33 8.21
CA SER A 21 -17.54 -3.88 7.26
C SER A 21 -18.09 -4.07 5.84
N ARG A 22 -19.41 -4.01 5.67
CA ARG A 22 -20.14 -4.15 4.40
C ARG A 22 -20.61 -2.82 3.82
N ASP A 23 -20.74 -1.80 4.66
CA ASP A 23 -21.18 -0.47 4.28
C ASP A 23 -20.36 0.62 4.98
N HIS A 24 -19.35 1.15 4.30
CA HIS A 24 -18.53 2.24 4.80
C HIS A 24 -17.99 3.10 3.66
N PRO A 25 -17.80 4.41 3.88
CA PRO A 25 -17.15 5.29 2.92
C PRO A 25 -15.66 4.94 2.77
N GLU A 26 -15.06 5.49 1.72
CA GLU A 26 -13.61 5.49 1.57
C GLU A 26 -12.92 6.37 2.63
N ILE A 27 -11.69 5.99 3.00
CA ILE A 27 -10.85 6.74 3.95
C ILE A 27 -9.45 6.80 3.37
N ILE A 28 -8.89 8.00 3.28
CA ILE A 28 -7.49 8.21 2.91
C ILE A 28 -6.85 9.08 3.99
N GLN A 29 -5.80 8.57 4.64
CA GLN A 29 -5.12 9.26 5.73
C GLN A 29 -3.60 9.22 5.55
N ALA A 30 -2.97 10.39 5.47
CA ALA A 30 -1.52 10.52 5.43
C ALA A 30 -0.99 10.74 6.85
N TYR A 31 -0.05 9.90 7.29
CA TYR A 31 0.53 9.94 8.63
C TYR A 31 1.94 10.55 8.67
N LEU A 32 2.76 10.24 7.66
CA LEU A 32 4.15 10.68 7.55
C LEU A 32 4.39 11.35 6.20
N GLY A 33 5.48 12.08 6.07
CA GLY A 33 5.89 12.77 4.84
C GLY A 33 6.16 14.25 5.04
N SER A 34 6.21 14.98 3.92
CA SER A 34 6.42 16.43 3.93
C SER A 34 5.29 17.14 4.68
N GLY A 35 5.65 17.91 5.71
CA GLY A 35 4.72 18.53 6.65
C GLY A 35 4.17 17.60 7.75
N GLY A 36 4.62 16.34 7.81
CA GLY A 36 4.30 15.38 8.85
C GLY A 36 5.38 15.29 9.95
N ALA A 37 5.42 14.16 10.66
CA ALA A 37 6.43 13.93 11.70
C ALA A 37 7.84 13.76 11.11
N LEU A 38 8.83 14.38 11.78
CA LEU A 38 10.25 14.20 11.51
C LEU A 38 10.82 13.09 12.40
N ASP A 39 11.94 12.51 11.98
CA ASP A 39 12.71 11.63 12.85
C ASP A 39 13.41 12.38 13.99
N VAL A 40 14.08 11.64 14.89
CA VAL A 40 14.80 12.22 16.04
C VAL A 40 15.96 13.13 15.63
N GLU A 41 16.45 13.03 14.40
CA GLU A 41 17.51 13.86 13.83
C GLU A 41 16.95 15.04 13.02
N GLY A 42 15.63 15.21 12.96
CA GLY A 42 14.95 16.26 12.20
C GLY A 42 14.83 15.99 10.70
N LYS A 43 15.02 14.75 10.23
CA LYS A 43 14.87 14.37 8.83
C LYS A 43 13.44 13.93 8.51
N GLU A 44 13.02 14.18 7.28
CA GLU A 44 11.72 13.72 6.80
C GLU A 44 11.66 12.20 6.68
N LEU A 45 10.54 11.62 7.14
CA LEU A 45 10.25 10.20 6.97
C LEU A 45 9.50 9.94 5.65
N PRO A 46 9.63 8.73 5.07
CA PRO A 46 8.86 8.33 3.90
C PRO A 46 7.35 8.51 4.13
N LYS A 47 6.64 8.95 3.09
CA LYS A 47 5.18 9.13 3.14
C LYS A 47 4.49 7.80 3.46
N LEU A 48 3.72 7.78 4.55
CA LEU A 48 2.87 6.65 4.93
C LEU A 48 1.41 7.05 4.76
N VAL A 49 0.71 6.38 3.83
CA VAL A 49 -0.70 6.64 3.52
C VAL A 49 -1.50 5.38 3.79
N TYR A 50 -2.52 5.52 4.63
CA TYR A 50 -3.54 4.50 4.83
C TYR A 50 -4.71 4.73 3.89
N VAL A 51 -5.17 3.66 3.26
CA VAL A 51 -6.30 3.68 2.33
C VAL A 51 -7.28 2.58 2.72
N LEU A 52 -8.51 2.98 3.06
CA LEU A 52 -9.66 2.10 3.14
C LEU A 52 -10.57 2.40 1.95
N ARG A 53 -10.91 1.37 1.17
CA ARG A 53 -11.83 1.51 0.04
C ARG A 53 -13.26 1.60 0.54
N GLU A 54 -14.08 2.38 -0.16
CA GLU A 54 -15.53 2.31 0.00
C GLU A 54 -16.04 0.89 -0.26
N LYS A 55 -17.01 0.46 0.56
CA LYS A 55 -17.81 -0.73 0.31
C LYS A 55 -19.28 -0.41 0.49
N ARG A 56 -20.09 -0.93 -0.42
CA ARG A 56 -21.55 -0.90 -0.37
C ARG A 56 -22.14 -2.29 -0.52
N PRO A 57 -23.28 -2.59 0.12
CA PRO A 57 -24.02 -3.83 -0.11
C PRO A 57 -24.43 -3.97 -1.59
N GLY A 58 -24.40 -5.19 -2.12
CA GLY A 58 -24.77 -5.47 -3.52
C GLY A 58 -23.64 -5.30 -4.55
N TYR A 59 -22.48 -4.76 -4.16
CA TYR A 59 -21.32 -4.60 -5.05
C TYR A 59 -20.26 -5.68 -4.82
N ASN A 60 -19.66 -6.19 -5.89
CA ASN A 60 -18.53 -7.10 -5.80
C ASN A 60 -17.22 -6.33 -5.65
N HIS A 61 -16.48 -6.62 -4.58
CA HIS A 61 -15.29 -5.84 -4.19
C HIS A 61 -13.96 -6.46 -4.64
N HIS A 62 -14.00 -7.59 -5.34
CA HIS A 62 -12.84 -8.28 -5.93
C HIS A 62 -11.68 -8.55 -4.96
N LYS A 63 -11.97 -8.67 -3.65
CA LYS A 63 -11.02 -9.03 -2.57
C LYS A 63 -9.66 -8.33 -2.74
N LYS A 64 -8.57 -9.11 -2.87
CA LYS A 64 -7.17 -8.64 -3.00
C LYS A 64 -6.92 -7.90 -4.30
N ALA A 65 -7.46 -8.37 -5.42
CA ALA A 65 -7.26 -7.73 -6.73
C ALA A 65 -7.86 -6.32 -6.76
N GLY A 66 -9.09 -6.16 -6.24
CA GLY A 66 -9.71 -4.86 -6.13
C GLY A 66 -8.95 -3.91 -5.19
N ALA A 67 -8.35 -4.44 -4.11
CA ALA A 67 -7.55 -3.64 -3.19
C ALA A 67 -6.27 -3.12 -3.88
N MET A 68 -5.58 -4.00 -4.60
CA MET A 68 -4.37 -3.64 -5.33
C MET A 68 -4.64 -2.58 -6.40
N ASN A 69 -5.71 -2.76 -7.19
CA ASN A 69 -6.08 -1.81 -8.24
C ASN A 69 -6.41 -0.43 -7.67
N ALA A 70 -7.11 -0.36 -6.53
CA ALA A 70 -7.37 0.91 -5.89
C ALA A 70 -6.08 1.58 -5.39
N LEU A 71 -5.18 0.82 -4.76
CA LEU A 71 -3.89 1.35 -4.30
C LEU A 71 -3.04 1.90 -5.46
N ILE A 72 -3.03 1.23 -6.62
CA ILE A 72 -2.35 1.73 -7.82
C ILE A 72 -2.95 3.08 -8.26
N ARG A 73 -4.28 3.20 -8.30
CA ARG A 73 -4.97 4.44 -8.68
C ARG A 73 -4.69 5.58 -7.70
N VAL A 74 -4.72 5.30 -6.40
CA VAL A 74 -4.41 6.30 -5.36
C VAL A 74 -2.94 6.72 -5.45
N SER A 75 -2.02 5.77 -5.62
CA SER A 75 -0.59 6.04 -5.80
C SER A 75 -0.31 6.93 -7.01
N ALA A 76 -0.99 6.67 -8.15
CA ALA A 76 -0.85 7.47 -9.36
C ALA A 76 -1.19 8.97 -9.14
N VAL A 77 -2.13 9.26 -8.24
CA VAL A 77 -2.51 10.64 -7.89
C VAL A 77 -1.57 11.25 -6.85
N LEU A 78 -1.17 10.48 -5.83
CA LEU A 78 -0.41 11.01 -4.70
C LEU A 78 1.09 11.18 -4.96
N THR A 79 1.71 10.24 -5.66
CA THR A 79 3.17 10.21 -5.87
C THR A 79 3.58 9.88 -7.31
N ASN A 80 2.72 9.20 -8.06
CA ASN A 80 2.94 8.77 -9.44
C ASN A 80 4.27 8.00 -9.64
N ALA A 81 4.55 7.07 -8.74
CA ALA A 81 5.79 6.29 -8.78
C ALA A 81 5.82 5.31 -9.99
N PRO A 82 6.94 5.21 -10.72
CA PRO A 82 7.07 4.35 -11.90
C PRO A 82 7.20 2.84 -11.56
N PHE A 83 7.52 2.52 -10.31
CA PHE A 83 7.68 1.16 -9.83
C PHE A 83 6.85 0.96 -8.57
N ILE A 84 6.22 -0.22 -8.46
CA ILE A 84 5.38 -0.60 -7.31
C ILE A 84 5.91 -1.91 -6.75
N LEU A 85 6.22 -1.92 -5.46
CA LEU A 85 6.56 -3.13 -4.70
C LEU A 85 5.34 -3.54 -3.88
N ASN A 86 4.80 -4.72 -4.16
CA ASN A 86 3.72 -5.30 -3.38
C ASN A 86 4.27 -6.28 -2.32
N LEU A 87 3.79 -6.17 -1.08
CA LEU A 87 4.16 -7.05 0.04
C LEU A 87 2.90 -7.54 0.76
N ASP A 88 2.91 -8.81 1.15
CA ASP A 88 1.85 -9.41 1.98
C ASP A 88 2.17 -9.23 3.47
N CYS A 89 1.15 -9.31 4.33
CA CYS A 89 1.27 -8.99 5.76
C CYS A 89 2.14 -9.97 6.56
N ASP A 90 2.42 -11.16 6.02
CA ASP A 90 3.32 -12.17 6.56
C ASP A 90 4.77 -12.04 6.04
N HIS A 91 5.03 -11.03 5.21
CA HIS A 91 6.36 -10.73 4.68
C HIS A 91 6.90 -9.43 5.27
N TYR A 92 8.20 -9.40 5.53
CA TYR A 92 8.92 -8.18 5.88
C TYR A 92 10.25 -8.12 5.12
N VAL A 93 10.76 -6.90 4.91
CA VAL A 93 12.04 -6.69 4.26
C VAL A 93 13.14 -6.81 5.31
N ASN A 94 13.92 -7.89 5.24
CA ASN A 94 15.02 -8.15 6.18
C ASN A 94 16.35 -7.51 5.74
N ASN A 95 16.54 -7.29 4.44
CA ASN A 95 17.73 -6.69 3.86
C ASN A 95 17.39 -5.31 3.29
N ASN A 96 17.97 -4.26 3.88
CA ASN A 96 17.77 -2.88 3.45
C ASN A 96 18.34 -2.57 2.05
N LYS A 97 19.15 -3.46 1.46
CA LYS A 97 19.67 -3.33 0.09
C LYS A 97 18.77 -3.94 -0.97
N ALA A 98 17.78 -4.75 -0.61
CA ALA A 98 16.97 -5.52 -1.57
C ALA A 98 16.29 -4.63 -2.62
N VAL A 99 15.76 -3.49 -2.22
CA VAL A 99 15.12 -2.52 -3.15
C VAL A 99 16.16 -1.93 -4.10
N ARG A 100 17.36 -1.58 -3.59
CA ARG A 100 18.44 -1.01 -4.41
C ARG A 100 18.95 -2.02 -5.44
N GLU A 101 19.12 -3.26 -5.03
CA GLU A 101 19.53 -4.35 -5.92
C GLU A 101 18.48 -4.62 -7.01
N ALA A 102 17.19 -4.61 -6.67
CA ALA A 102 16.12 -4.73 -7.65
C ALA A 102 16.15 -3.57 -8.67
N MET A 103 16.40 -2.34 -8.20
CA MET A 103 16.49 -1.18 -9.09
C MET A 103 17.65 -1.26 -10.08
N CYS A 104 18.79 -1.88 -9.71
CA CYS A 104 19.89 -2.10 -10.66
C CYS A 104 19.43 -2.87 -11.91
N PHE A 105 18.50 -3.83 -11.76
CA PHE A 105 17.95 -4.58 -12.88
C PHE A 105 16.87 -3.84 -13.66
N LEU A 106 16.07 -3.02 -12.97
CA LEU A 106 14.92 -2.33 -13.56
C LEU A 106 15.30 -1.00 -14.23
N VAL A 107 16.41 -0.38 -13.83
CA VAL A 107 16.86 0.91 -14.39
C VAL A 107 17.83 0.72 -15.56
N ASP A 108 18.51 -0.42 -15.66
CA ASP A 108 19.38 -0.72 -16.79
C ASP A 108 18.53 -0.97 -18.07
N PRO A 109 18.65 -0.13 -19.12
CA PRO A 109 17.86 -0.25 -20.36
C PRO A 109 18.03 -1.61 -21.06
N PHE A 110 19.22 -2.21 -20.98
CA PHE A 110 19.47 -3.52 -21.59
C PHE A 110 18.74 -4.61 -20.81
N MET A 111 18.82 -4.58 -19.48
CA MET A 111 18.21 -5.59 -18.60
C MET A 111 16.69 -5.45 -18.55
N ILE A 112 16.14 -4.24 -18.43
CA ILE A 112 14.68 -4.02 -18.43
C ILE A 112 14.05 -4.46 -19.75
N SER A 113 14.71 -4.25 -20.88
CA SER A 113 14.21 -4.74 -22.17
C SER A 113 14.08 -6.26 -22.18
N ARG A 114 14.96 -6.99 -21.48
CA ARG A 114 14.88 -8.46 -21.34
C ARG A 114 13.79 -8.88 -20.37
N VAL A 115 13.55 -8.12 -19.30
CA VAL A 115 12.43 -8.39 -18.37
C VAL A 115 11.08 -8.19 -19.06
N LEU A 116 10.90 -7.08 -19.78
CA LEU A 116 9.64 -6.76 -20.46
C LEU A 116 9.39 -7.64 -21.71
N LYS A 117 10.44 -8.06 -22.41
CA LYS A 117 10.30 -8.92 -23.61
C LYS A 117 10.07 -10.40 -23.29
N ASN A 118 10.47 -10.88 -22.11
CA ASN A 118 10.40 -12.30 -21.76
C ASN A 118 9.21 -12.69 -20.88
N ASP A 119 8.40 -11.74 -20.38
CA ASP A 119 7.34 -12.09 -19.44
C ASP A 119 6.08 -11.21 -19.62
N SER A 120 5.02 -11.81 -20.17
CA SER A 120 3.68 -11.22 -20.25
C SER A 120 2.91 -11.25 -18.91
N ARG A 121 3.56 -11.64 -17.80
CA ARG A 121 2.96 -11.79 -16.45
C ARG A 121 3.78 -11.15 -15.33
N VAL A 122 4.39 -9.98 -15.56
CA VAL A 122 5.10 -9.27 -14.48
C VAL A 122 4.12 -8.55 -13.55
N THR A 123 3.48 -9.33 -12.68
CA THR A 123 3.25 -8.93 -11.29
C THR A 123 4.32 -9.64 -10.46
N THR A 124 5.35 -8.92 -10.01
CA THR A 124 6.46 -9.49 -9.23
C THR A 124 5.99 -9.91 -7.84
N SER A 125 5.48 -11.14 -7.73
CA SER A 125 5.44 -11.87 -6.47
C SER A 125 6.84 -12.38 -6.16
N TRP A 126 7.58 -11.65 -5.33
CA TRP A 126 8.85 -12.13 -4.78
C TRP A 126 8.56 -13.23 -3.77
N ARG A 127 8.52 -14.49 -4.23
CA ARG A 127 8.50 -15.64 -3.33
C ARG A 127 9.94 -15.89 -2.87
N SER A 128 10.29 -15.41 -1.68
CA SER A 128 11.52 -15.81 -1.00
C SER A 128 11.53 -17.33 -0.89
N ARG A 129 12.46 -17.99 -1.57
CA ARG A 129 12.77 -19.40 -1.31
C ARG A 129 13.52 -19.44 0.02
N ARG A 130 12.98 -20.23 0.96
CA ARG A 130 13.72 -20.74 2.12
C ARG A 130 15.02 -21.40 1.67
#